data_AF-A0A7C7MKE1-F1
#
_entry.id   AF-A0A7C7MKE1-F1
#
_cell.length_a   1.000
_cell.length_b   1.000
_cell.length_c   1.000
_cell.angle_alpha   90.00
_cell.angle_beta   90.00
_cell.angle_gamma   90.00
#
_symmetry.space_group_name_H-M   'P 1'
#
loop_
_entity.id
_entity.type
_entity.pdbx_description
1 polymer ?
#
loop_
_entity_poly.entity_id
_entity_poly.type
_entity_poly.pdbx_seq_one_letter_code
_entity_poly.pdbx_strand_id
1 'polypeptide(L)'
;VLNEFEGTPSASVAGYYLGKMKFESGDVTQAEQYLTEFFNHQPIDIMVSSAALMLSDIDAQGNNMDGAVSYLDQGMKKSRDAHTYRMLELSKARLILRQGDLEGARVIVDGLLANKDLNSDQKQDAEEILGNIVG
;
A
#
# COMPACT_ATOMS: atom_id res chain seq x y z
N VAL A 1 -15.77 20.07 22.34
CA VAL A 1 -14.44 20.72 22.17
C VAL A 1 -14.20 20.78 20.68
N LEU A 2 -14.11 21.98 20.09
CA LEU A 2 -13.67 22.14 18.69
C LEU A 2 -12.18 21.84 18.66
N ASN A 3 -11.76 20.88 17.84
CA ASN A 3 -10.35 20.56 17.69
C ASN A 3 -9.71 21.66 16.81
N GLU A 4 -9.07 22.65 17.45
CA GLU A 4 -8.51 23.83 16.78
C GLU A 4 -7.40 23.50 15.75
N PHE A 5 -6.95 22.25 15.70
CA PHE A 5 -5.92 21.76 14.80
C PHE A 5 -6.44 20.77 13.75
N GLU A 6 -7.75 20.52 13.71
CA GLU A 6 -8.38 19.66 12.72
C GLU A 6 -8.08 20.16 11.29
N GLY A 7 -7.67 19.25 10.41
CA GLY A 7 -7.28 19.59 9.04
C GLY A 7 -5.90 20.24 8.89
N THR A 8 -5.11 20.37 9.95
CA THR A 8 -3.70 20.81 9.84
C THR A 8 -2.79 19.67 9.39
N PRO A 9 -1.65 19.97 8.71
CA PRO A 9 -0.64 18.94 8.40
C PRO A 9 -0.14 18.18 9.64
N SER A 10 0.01 18.87 10.77
CA SER A 10 0.42 18.25 12.04
C SER A 10 -0.60 17.24 12.56
N ALA A 11 -1.90 17.55 12.46
CA ALA A 11 -2.96 16.61 12.83
C ALA A 11 -2.98 15.39 11.90
N SER A 12 -2.80 15.59 10.60
CA SER A 12 -2.68 14.50 9.61
C SER A 12 -1.50 13.57 9.95
N VAL A 13 -0.32 14.13 10.23
CA VAL A 13 0.87 13.37 10.66
C VAL A 13 0.63 12.60 11.96
N ALA A 14 0.00 13.24 12.95
CA ALA A 14 -0.33 12.58 14.20
C ALA A 14 -1.30 11.41 13.99
N GLY A 15 -2.33 11.60 13.15
CA GLY A 15 -3.28 10.55 12.75
C GLY A 15 -2.57 9.35 12.11
N TYR A 16 -1.67 9.60 11.14
CA TYR A 16 -0.86 8.52 10.55
C TYR A 16 -0.08 7.73 11.59
N TYR A 17 0.65 8.40 12.49
CA TYR A 17 1.46 7.70 13.49
C TYR A 17 0.61 6.95 14.52
N LEU A 18 -0.54 7.51 14.92
CA LEU A 18 -1.51 6.79 15.75
C LEU A 18 -1.99 5.52 15.05
N GLY A 19 -2.38 5.63 13.77
CA GLY A 19 -2.78 4.47 12.96
C GLY A 19 -1.68 3.42 12.85
N LYS A 20 -0.44 3.83 12.59
CA LYS A 20 0.72 2.93 12.54
C LYS A 20 0.97 2.21 13.86
N MET A 21 0.95 2.92 14.99
CA MET A 21 1.13 2.29 16.32
C MET A 21 0.02 1.27 16.61
N LYS A 22 -1.21 1.58 16.21
CA LYS A 22 -2.35 0.66 16.36
C LYS A 22 -2.19 -0.58 15.50
N PHE A 23 -1.79 -0.41 14.24
CA PHE A 23 -1.47 -1.50 13.32
C PHE A 23 -0.39 -2.42 13.91
N GLU A 24 0.72 -1.85 14.38
CA GLU A 24 1.83 -2.58 15.00
C GLU A 24 1.43 -3.31 16.29
N SER A 25 0.43 -2.79 17.03
CA SER A 25 -0.11 -3.43 18.23
C SER A 25 -1.18 -4.50 17.96
N GLY A 26 -1.58 -4.69 16.70
CA GLY A 26 -2.65 -5.62 16.30
C GLY A 26 -4.08 -5.09 16.52
N ASP A 27 -4.22 -3.80 16.89
CA ASP A 27 -5.52 -3.14 17.03
C ASP A 27 -6.00 -2.64 15.67
N VAL A 28 -6.42 -3.61 14.84
CA VAL A 28 -6.77 -3.41 13.43
C VAL A 28 -7.90 -2.40 13.26
N THR A 29 -8.92 -2.42 14.15
CA THR A 29 -10.04 -1.48 14.08
C THR A 29 -9.61 -0.03 14.27
N GLN A 30 -8.81 0.27 15.29
CA GLN A 30 -8.32 1.64 15.47
C GLN A 30 -7.28 2.02 14.42
N ALA A 31 -6.47 1.07 13.95
CA ALA A 31 -5.54 1.29 12.87
C ALA A 31 -6.26 1.75 11.60
N GLU A 32 -7.28 1.00 11.18
CA GLU A 32 -8.08 1.30 10.00
C GLU A 32 -8.71 2.70 10.09
N GLN A 33 -9.29 3.04 11.24
CA GLN A 33 -9.92 4.35 11.45
C GLN A 33 -8.92 5.50 11.22
N TYR A 34 -7.79 5.49 11.93
CA TYR A 34 -6.80 6.56 11.84
C TYR A 34 -6.11 6.63 10.48
N LEU A 35 -5.77 5.47 9.90
CA LEU A 35 -5.10 5.40 8.61
C LEU A 35 -6.03 5.84 7.47
N THR A 36 -7.31 5.47 7.51
CA THR A 36 -8.30 5.90 6.51
C THR A 36 -8.54 7.40 6.59
N GLU A 37 -8.65 7.95 7.80
CA GLU A 37 -8.79 9.39 7.99
C GLU A 37 -7.59 10.15 7.39
N PHE A 38 -6.36 9.72 7.70
CA PHE A 38 -5.14 10.26 7.11
C PHE A 38 -5.14 10.15 5.57
N PHE A 39 -5.46 8.96 5.05
CA PHE A 39 -5.35 8.65 3.62
C PHE A 39 -6.31 9.47 2.76
N ASN A 40 -7.48 9.80 3.32
CA ASN A 40 -8.52 10.59 2.68
C ASN A 40 -8.33 12.11 2.82
N HIS A 41 -7.71 12.59 3.91
CA HIS A 41 -7.62 14.02 4.21
C HIS A 41 -6.20 14.58 4.16
N GLN A 42 -5.81 15.09 2.98
CA GLN A 42 -4.52 15.74 2.72
C GLN A 42 -3.31 14.96 3.27
N PRO A 43 -3.05 13.75 2.74
CA PRO A 43 -1.94 12.96 3.21
C PRO A 43 -0.62 13.63 2.84
N ILE A 44 0.37 13.53 3.74
CA ILE A 44 1.74 13.87 3.38
C ILE A 44 2.28 12.78 2.45
N ASP A 45 2.80 13.19 1.28
CA ASP A 45 3.08 12.26 0.17
C ASP A 45 3.99 11.09 0.57
N ILE A 46 5.04 11.37 1.35
CA ILE A 46 6.00 10.34 1.77
C ILE A 46 5.38 9.24 2.66
N MET A 47 4.20 9.50 3.23
CA MET A 47 3.47 8.56 4.10
C MET A 47 2.33 7.85 3.37
N VAL A 48 1.95 8.30 2.17
CA VAL A 48 0.85 7.73 1.38
C VAL A 48 1.06 6.25 1.11
N SER A 49 2.25 5.85 0.66
CA SER A 49 2.53 4.46 0.31
C SER A 49 2.47 3.55 1.53
N SER A 50 3.09 3.97 2.63
CA SER A 50 3.03 3.23 3.90
C SER A 50 1.59 3.06 4.39
N ALA A 51 0.78 4.12 4.34
CA ALA A 51 -0.63 4.05 4.71
C ALA A 51 -1.44 3.13 3.79
N ALA A 52 -1.23 3.21 2.47
CA ALA A 52 -1.87 2.32 1.50
C ALA A 52 -1.52 0.86 1.76
N LEU A 53 -0.26 0.55 2.07
CA LEU A 53 0.20 -0.81 2.38
C LEU A 53 -0.45 -1.35 3.66
N MET A 54 -0.48 -0.55 4.73
CA MET A 54 -1.12 -0.97 5.98
C MET A 54 -2.63 -1.17 5.81
N LEU A 55 -3.34 -0.25 5.13
CA LEU A 55 -4.77 -0.39 4.85
C LEU A 55 -5.06 -1.60 3.94
N SER A 56 -4.20 -1.84 2.94
CA SER A 56 -4.30 -3.01 2.09
C SER A 56 -4.14 -4.31 2.88
N ASP A 57 -3.19 -4.36 3.80
CA ASP A 57 -2.97 -5.53 4.64
C ASP A 57 -4.13 -5.76 5.62
N ILE A 58 -4.66 -4.69 6.23
CA ILE A 58 -5.86 -4.75 7.08
C ILE A 58 -7.04 -5.39 6.32
N ASP A 59 -7.33 -4.91 5.12
CA ASP A 59 -8.41 -5.43 4.29
C ASP A 59 -8.16 -6.89 3.88
N ALA A 60 -6.92 -7.23 3.50
CA ALA A 60 -6.56 -8.59 3.12
C ALA A 60 -6.71 -9.57 4.30
N GLN A 61 -6.32 -9.17 5.52
CA GLN A 61 -6.53 -9.94 6.74
C GLN A 61 -8.03 -10.12 7.06
N GLY A 62 -8.85 -9.12 6.75
CA GLY A 62 -10.31 -9.17 6.82
C GLY A 62 -10.98 -9.95 5.68
N ASN A 63 -10.22 -10.59 4.80
CA ASN A 63 -10.69 -11.27 3.59
C ASN A 63 -11.42 -10.35 2.58
N ASN A 64 -11.20 -9.03 2.69
CA ASN A 64 -11.68 -8.00 1.77
C ASN A 64 -10.64 -7.71 0.69
N MET A 65 -10.45 -8.67 -0.21
CA MET A 65 -9.41 -8.61 -1.24
C MET A 65 -9.59 -7.43 -2.22
N ASP A 66 -10.83 -7.08 -2.56
CA ASP A 66 -11.13 -5.95 -3.43
C ASP A 66 -10.77 -4.61 -2.78
N GLY A 67 -11.06 -4.46 -1.49
CA GLY A 67 -10.64 -3.30 -0.70
C GLY A 67 -9.12 -3.20 -0.61
N ALA A 68 -8.45 -4.34 -0.38
CA ALA A 68 -7.00 -4.39 -0.31
C ALA A 68 -6.34 -3.92 -1.61
N VAL A 69 -6.85 -4.36 -2.76
CA VAL A 69 -6.38 -3.88 -4.08
C VAL A 69 -6.72 -2.40 -4.30
N SER A 70 -7.93 -1.97 -3.90
CA SER A 70 -8.37 -0.59 -4.03
C SER A 70 -7.45 0.39 -3.30
N TYR A 71 -6.99 0.07 -2.08
CA TYR A 71 -6.06 0.93 -1.36
C TYR A 71 -4.70 1.07 -2.06
N LEU A 72 -4.17 -0.02 -2.63
CA LEU A 72 -2.93 0.03 -3.43
C LEU A 72 -3.11 0.89 -4.68
N ASP A 73 -4.23 0.74 -5.39
CA ASP A 73 -4.55 1.54 -6.58
C ASP A 73 -4.70 3.03 -6.27
N GLN A 74 -5.33 3.36 -5.14
CA GLN A 74 -5.41 4.74 -4.67
C GLN A 74 -4.04 5.29 -4.25
N GLY A 75 -3.21 4.47 -3.60
CA GLY A 75 -1.85 4.83 -3.23
C GLY A 75 -0.98 5.14 -4.47
N MET A 76 -1.11 4.32 -5.53
CA MET A 76 -0.45 4.54 -6.81
C MET A 76 -0.88 5.87 -7.45
N LYS A 77 -2.19 6.19 -7.44
CA LYS A 77 -2.71 7.48 -7.95
C LYS A 77 -2.21 8.69 -7.16
N LYS A 78 -1.92 8.52 -5.87
CA LYS A 78 -1.41 9.57 -4.98
C LYS A 78 0.13 9.64 -4.95
N SER A 79 0.83 8.67 -5.54
CA SER A 79 2.29 8.61 -5.58
C SER A 79 2.86 9.70 -6.48
N ARG A 80 3.92 10.38 -6.04
CA ARG A 80 4.57 11.47 -6.80
C ARG A 80 5.83 11.06 -7.54
N ASP A 81 6.35 9.87 -7.24
CA ASP A 81 7.57 9.35 -7.83
C ASP A 81 7.39 7.90 -8.28
N ALA A 82 8.18 7.51 -9.28
CA ALA A 82 8.10 6.19 -9.88
C ALA A 82 8.54 5.07 -8.93
N HIS A 83 9.43 5.36 -7.98
CA HIS A 83 9.89 4.34 -7.04
C HIS A 83 8.74 3.91 -6.12
N THR A 84 8.05 4.87 -5.50
CA THR A 84 6.86 4.64 -4.67
C THR A 84 5.74 3.95 -5.44
N TYR A 85 5.46 4.40 -6.67
CA TYR A 85 4.45 3.76 -7.52
C TYR A 85 4.76 2.27 -7.74
N ARG A 86 5.99 1.95 -8.14
CA ARG A 86 6.41 0.57 -8.43
C ARG A 86 6.41 -0.32 -7.19
N MET A 87 6.73 0.23 -6.01
CA MET A 87 6.62 -0.52 -4.75
C MET A 87 5.18 -0.96 -4.47
N LEU A 88 4.20 -0.08 -4.71
CA LEU A 88 2.78 -0.41 -4.53
C LEU A 88 2.31 -1.40 -5.60
N GLU A 89 2.79 -1.27 -6.83
CA GLU A 89 2.50 -2.19 -7.93
C GLU A 89 3.03 -3.62 -7.65
N LEU A 90 4.26 -3.75 -7.12
CA LEU A 90 4.81 -5.02 -6.65
C LEU A 90 3.97 -5.62 -5.50
N SER A 91 3.53 -4.79 -4.57
CA SER A 91 2.69 -5.22 -3.45
C SER A 91 1.33 -5.73 -3.94
N LYS A 92 0.76 -5.07 -4.95
CA LYS A 92 -0.45 -5.53 -5.64
C LYS A 92 -0.24 -6.88 -6.33
N ALA A 93 0.87 -7.06 -7.04
CA ALA A 93 1.19 -8.35 -7.66
C ALA A 93 1.30 -9.48 -6.62
N ARG A 94 1.95 -9.25 -5.47
CA ARG A 94 2.01 -10.22 -4.37
C ARG A 94 0.62 -10.55 -3.82
N LEU A 95 -0.24 -9.55 -3.66
CA LEU A 95 -1.60 -9.76 -3.17
C LEU A 95 -2.43 -10.61 -4.14
N ILE A 96 -2.38 -10.30 -5.43
CA ILE A 96 -3.07 -11.05 -6.50
C ILE A 96 -2.54 -12.49 -6.58
N LEU A 97 -1.23 -12.68 -6.47
CA LEU A 97 -0.62 -14.01 -6.41
C LEU A 97 -1.14 -14.83 -5.22
N ARG A 98 -1.24 -14.23 -4.03
CA ARG A 98 -1.79 -14.89 -2.82
C ARG A 98 -3.25 -15.31 -2.99
N GLN A 99 -4.01 -14.65 -3.87
CA GLN A 99 -5.38 -15.03 -4.21
C GLN A 99 -5.47 -16.16 -5.23
N GLY A 100 -4.33 -16.61 -5.78
CA GLY A 100 -4.25 -17.66 -6.79
C GLY A 100 -4.35 -17.17 -8.23
N ASP A 101 -4.43 -15.86 -8.46
CA ASP A 101 -4.42 -15.29 -9.81
C ASP A 101 -2.99 -15.14 -10.33
N LEU A 102 -2.46 -16.26 -10.81
CA LEU A 102 -1.09 -16.37 -11.32
C LEU A 102 -0.86 -15.48 -12.55
N GLU A 103 -1.82 -15.42 -13.45
CA GLU A 103 -1.72 -14.64 -14.69
C GLU A 103 -1.79 -13.13 -14.39
N GLY A 104 -2.70 -12.71 -13.51
CA GLY A 104 -2.79 -11.31 -13.09
C GLY A 104 -1.51 -10.82 -12.42
N ALA A 105 -0.92 -11.62 -11.54
CA ALA A 105 0.36 -11.31 -10.91
C ALA A 105 1.51 -11.25 -11.94
N ARG A 106 1.55 -12.21 -12.87
CA ARG A 106 2.55 -12.26 -13.95
C ARG A 106 2.51 -11.01 -14.83
N VAL A 107 1.33 -10.60 -15.29
CA VAL A 107 1.16 -9.43 -16.17
C VAL A 107 1.76 -8.17 -15.55
N ILE A 108 1.52 -7.96 -14.24
CA ILE A 108 2.07 -6.79 -13.53
C ILE A 108 3.60 -6.85 -13.49
N VAL A 109 4.15 -8.00 -13.11
CA VAL A 109 5.59 -8.16 -12.91
C VAL A 109 6.37 -8.11 -14.23
N ASP A 110 5.86 -8.74 -15.28
CA ASP A 110 6.48 -8.65 -16.61
C ASP A 110 6.47 -7.21 -17.14
N GLY A 111 5.40 -6.46 -16.86
CA GLY A 111 5.33 -5.02 -17.16
C GLY A 111 6.39 -4.19 -16.43
N LEU A 112 6.63 -4.50 -15.15
CA LEU A 112 7.68 -3.85 -14.35
C LEU A 112 9.09 -4.19 -14.86
N LEU A 113 9.37 -5.46 -15.14
CA LEU A 113 10.69 -5.94 -15.60
C LEU A 113 11.06 -5.45 -17.00
N ALA A 114 10.06 -5.10 -17.82
CA ALA A 114 10.31 -4.44 -19.11
C ALA A 114 10.83 -2.99 -18.94
N ASN A 115 10.72 -2.39 -17.74
CA ASN A 115 11.19 -1.04 -17.47
C ASN A 115 12.69 -1.00 -17.17
N LYS A 116 13.45 -0.23 -17.94
CA LYS A 116 14.92 -0.12 -17.82
C LYS A 116 15.40 0.65 -16.58
N ASP A 117 14.52 1.43 -15.96
CA ASP A 117 14.83 2.24 -14.76
C ASP A 117 14.43 1.52 -13.46
N LEU A 118 14.10 0.23 -13.53
CA LEU A 118 13.84 -0.59 -12.36
C LEU A 118 15.15 -0.76 -11.56
N ASN A 119 15.12 -0.39 -10.29
CA ASN A 119 16.31 -0.55 -9.44
C ASN A 119 16.52 -2.02 -9.06
N SER A 120 17.67 -2.34 -8.46
CA SER A 120 18.04 -3.71 -8.08
C SER A 120 17.01 -4.37 -7.17
N ASP A 121 16.50 -3.63 -6.19
CA ASP A 121 15.64 -4.17 -5.13
C ASP A 121 14.26 -4.51 -5.70
N GLN A 122 13.69 -3.59 -6.49
CA GLN A 122 12.43 -3.79 -7.19
C GLN A 122 12.51 -4.90 -8.25
N LYS A 123 13.68 -5.04 -8.89
CA LYS A 123 13.92 -6.14 -9.83
C LYS A 123 13.97 -7.48 -9.10
N GLN A 124 14.68 -7.56 -7.98
CA GLN A 124 14.74 -8.78 -7.16
C GLN A 124 13.35 -9.16 -6.65
N ASP A 125 12.57 -8.19 -6.19
CA ASP A 125 11.19 -8.39 -5.76
C ASP A 125 10.30 -8.94 -6.88
N ALA A 126 10.42 -8.39 -8.08
CA ALA A 126 9.73 -8.88 -9.27
C ALA A 126 10.14 -10.33 -9.61
N GLU A 127 11.43 -10.63 -9.63
CA GLU A 127 11.95 -11.97 -9.94
C GLU A 127 11.50 -13.01 -8.89
N GLU A 128 11.42 -12.63 -7.62
CA GLU A 128 10.87 -13.49 -6.56
C GLU A 128 9.40 -13.85 -6.82
N ILE A 129 8.58 -12.87 -7.18
CA ILE A 129 7.16 -13.09 -7.51
C ILE A 129 7.04 -14.04 -8.72
N LEU A 130 7.85 -13.83 -9.77
CA LEU A 130 7.87 -14.75 -10.92
C LEU A 130 8.28 -16.17 -10.54
N GLY A 131 9.29 -16.32 -9.66
CA GLY A 131 9.71 -17.61 -9.15
C GLY A 131 8.56 -18.36 -8.47
N ASN A 132 7.78 -17.65 -7.64
CA ASN A 132 6.61 -18.20 -6.95
C ASN A 132 5.42 -18.52 -7.86
N ILE A 133 5.37 -17.99 -9.08
CA ILE A 133 4.34 -18.34 -10.08
C ILE A 133 4.68 -19.66 -10.78
N VAL A 134 5.97 -19.95 -10.98
CA VAL A 134 6.44 -21.10 -11.78
C VAL A 134 6.74 -22.34 -10.91
N GLY A 135 7.08 -22.14 -9.63
CA GLY A 135 7.36 -23.21 -8.66
C GLY A 135 6.11 -23.82 -8.07
#